data_AF-A0A7S3H8Z3-F1
#
_entry.id   AF-A0A7S3H8Z3-F1
#
_cell.length_a   1.000
_cell.length_b   1.000
_cell.length_c   1.000
_cell.angle_alpha   90.00
_cell.angle_beta   90.00
_cell.angle_gamma   90.00
#
_symmetry.space_group_name_H-M   'P 1'
#
loop_
_entity.id
_entity.type
_entity.pdbx_description
1 polymer ?
#
loop_
_entity_poly.entity_id
_entity_poly.type
_entity_poly.pdbx_seq_one_letter_code
_entity_poly.pdbx_strand_id
1 'polypeptide(L)'
;LARASHQLGIALGLAVAVRLDALERQIEAKLEDNWREISKEAKKTLNLTAVSHRIFVMETGLHDLRYELNSEAGFVDAPDLLWEHALAERLYDQVLTHHDTRRRTAALNERLSYSLDYLHSLSEHVRHGYSVRLE
;
A
#
# COMPACT_ATOMS: atom_id res chain seq x y z
N LEU A 1 -25.59 -28.14 1.03
CA LEU A 1 -25.35 -26.96 0.16
C LEU A 1 -25.23 -25.68 0.99
N ALA A 2 -26.24 -25.24 1.75
CA ALA A 2 -26.18 -24.00 2.55
C ALA A 2 -25.01 -23.91 3.56
N ARG A 3 -24.67 -24.99 4.28
CA ARG A 3 -23.52 -24.98 5.21
C ARG A 3 -22.19 -24.72 4.49
N ALA A 4 -22.02 -25.25 3.28
CA ALA A 4 -20.78 -25.11 2.52
C ALA A 4 -20.59 -23.68 1.99
N SER A 5 -21.66 -23.03 1.51
CA SER A 5 -21.61 -21.64 1.07
C SER A 5 -21.31 -20.68 2.23
N HIS A 6 -21.84 -20.93 3.43
CA HIS A 6 -21.48 -20.13 4.61
C HIS A 6 -19.99 -20.24 4.97
N GLN A 7 -19.45 -21.47 4.96
CA GLN A 7 -18.03 -21.69 5.21
C GLN A 7 -17.17 -20.98 4.15
N LEU A 8 -17.63 -20.97 2.90
CA LEU A 8 -16.95 -20.29 1.80
C LEU A 8 -16.93 -18.76 2.00
N GLY A 9 -18.05 -18.14 2.35
CA GLY A 9 -18.11 -16.70 2.63
C GLY A 9 -17.14 -16.27 3.73
N ILE A 10 -17.11 -17.01 4.84
CA ILE A 10 -16.17 -16.76 5.94
C ILE A 10 -14.71 -16.94 5.48
N ALA A 11 -14.41 -18.04 4.77
CA ALA A 11 -13.06 -18.34 4.32
C ALA A 11 -12.52 -17.28 3.35
N LEU A 12 -13.36 -16.80 2.42
CA LEU A 12 -13.00 -15.73 1.48
C LEU A 12 -12.75 -14.40 2.21
N GLY A 13 -13.59 -14.06 3.19
CA GLY A 13 -13.38 -12.85 4.01
C GLY A 13 -12.09 -12.92 4.81
N LEU A 14 -11.77 -14.08 5.40
CA LEU A 14 -10.52 -14.29 6.14
C LEU A 14 -9.30 -14.22 5.22
N ALA A 15 -9.39 -14.77 4.01
CA ALA A 15 -8.31 -14.70 3.03
C ALA A 15 -7.96 -13.25 2.69
N VAL A 16 -8.96 -12.38 2.49
CA VAL A 16 -8.75 -10.94 2.30
C VAL A 16 -8.09 -10.31 3.52
N ALA A 17 -8.58 -10.59 4.72
CA ALA A 17 -8.03 -10.01 5.95
C ALA A 17 -6.54 -10.40 6.16
N VAL A 18 -6.20 -11.68 6.00
CA VAL A 18 -4.83 -12.17 6.14
C VAL A 18 -3.90 -11.58 5.07
N ARG A 19 -4.41 -11.40 3.86
CA ARG A 19 -3.62 -10.79 2.77
C ARG A 19 -3.36 -9.32 3.04
N LEU A 20 -4.37 -8.58 3.53
CA LEU A 20 -4.18 -7.20 4.00
C LEU A 20 -3.14 -7.12 5.13
N ASP A 21 -3.17 -8.04 6.09
CA ASP A 21 -2.15 -8.10 7.16
C ASP A 21 -0.73 -8.32 6.58
N ALA A 22 -0.59 -9.14 5.55
CA ALA A 22 0.70 -9.37 4.90
C ALA A 22 1.17 -8.14 4.14
N LEU A 23 0.27 -7.49 3.39
CA LEU A 23 0.57 -6.29 2.63
C LEU A 23 0.87 -5.09 3.53
N GLU A 24 0.16 -4.94 4.65
CA GLU A 24 0.43 -3.93 5.67
C GLU A 24 1.88 -4.04 6.17
N ARG A 25 2.34 -5.24 6.55
CA ARG A 25 3.73 -5.46 6.98
C ARG A 25 4.74 -5.12 5.88
N GLN A 26 4.44 -5.45 4.62
CA GLN A 26 5.31 -5.12 3.49
C GLN A 26 5.41 -3.62 3.27
N ILE A 27 4.28 -2.90 3.31
CA ILE A 27 4.23 -1.44 3.21
C ILE A 27 5.02 -0.82 4.35
N GLU A 28 4.77 -1.23 5.60
CA GLU A 28 5.46 -0.69 6.76
C GLU A 28 6.97 -0.86 6.72
N ALA A 29 7.44 -2.07 6.36
CA ALA A 29 8.85 -2.35 6.19
C ALA A 29 9.46 -1.46 5.09
N LYS A 30 8.79 -1.35 3.94
CA LYS A 30 9.26 -0.54 2.81
C LYS A 30 9.34 0.95 3.16
N LEU A 31 8.34 1.48 3.87
CA LEU A 31 8.34 2.86 4.34
C LEU A 31 9.48 3.12 5.31
N GLU A 32 9.73 2.21 6.25
CA GLU A 32 10.83 2.34 7.21
C GLU A 32 12.19 2.28 6.52
N ASP A 33 12.38 1.35 5.59
CA ASP A 33 13.62 1.22 4.81
C ASP A 33 13.89 2.48 3.98
N ASN A 34 12.89 2.99 3.26
CA ASN A 34 13.00 4.22 2.49
C ASN A 34 13.41 5.41 3.40
N TRP A 35 12.79 5.53 4.58
CA TRP A 35 13.12 6.58 5.54
C TRP A 35 14.56 6.47 6.06
N ARG A 36 15.02 5.25 6.39
CA ARG A 36 16.40 5.01 6.84
C ARG A 36 17.41 5.35 5.76
N GLU A 37 17.15 4.99 4.50
CA GLU A 37 18.03 5.28 3.38
C GLU A 37 18.17 6.78 3.15
N ILE A 38 17.05 7.50 3.05
CA ILE A 38 17.07 8.93 2.72
C ILE A 38 17.64 9.78 3.86
N SER A 39 17.39 9.38 5.11
CA SER A 39 18.00 10.00 6.30
C SER A 39 19.52 9.84 6.36
N LYS A 40 20.07 8.76 5.79
CA LYS A 40 21.52 8.55 5.68
C LYS A 40 22.12 9.43 4.59
N GLU A 41 21.43 9.58 3.46
CA GLU A 41 21.90 10.39 2.33
C GLU A 41 21.89 11.89 2.65
N ALA A 42 20.86 12.38 3.34
CA ALA A 42 20.77 13.77 3.79
C ALA A 42 21.98 14.22 4.65
N LYS A 43 22.69 13.27 5.30
CA LYS A 43 23.87 13.55 6.14
C LYS A 43 25.20 13.49 5.39
N LYS A 44 25.24 12.95 4.17
CA LYS A 44 26.47 12.58 3.44
C LYS A 44 26.66 13.29 2.10
N THR A 45 25.73 14.14 1.70
CA THR A 45 25.46 14.56 0.31
C THR A 45 26.71 14.90 -0.50
N LEU A 46 27.07 14.03 -1.46
CA LEU A 46 28.17 14.26 -2.42
C LEU A 46 27.77 13.98 -3.88
N ASN A 47 26.69 13.22 -4.16
CA ASN A 47 26.28 12.88 -5.53
C ASN A 47 24.76 12.98 -5.74
N LEU A 48 24.32 14.09 -6.36
CA LEU A 48 22.90 14.35 -6.66
C LEU A 48 22.27 13.32 -7.62
N THR A 49 23.06 12.68 -8.49
CA THR A 49 22.52 11.73 -9.49
C THR A 49 22.13 10.42 -8.85
N ALA A 50 22.96 9.96 -7.92
CA ALA A 50 22.67 8.78 -7.12
C ALA A 50 21.40 9.00 -6.27
N VAL A 51 21.27 10.19 -5.65
CA VAL A 51 20.10 10.56 -4.85
C VAL A 51 18.84 10.61 -5.72
N SER A 52 18.88 11.29 -6.88
CA SER A 52 17.73 11.37 -7.79
C SER A 52 17.26 10.00 -8.27
N HIS A 53 18.18 9.13 -8.71
CA HIS A 53 17.84 7.77 -9.13
C HIS A 53 17.23 6.95 -7.97
N ARG A 54 17.74 7.12 -6.75
CA ARG A 54 17.22 6.42 -5.58
C ARG A 54 15.81 6.88 -5.23
N ILE A 55 15.54 8.19 -5.25
CA ILE A 55 14.19 8.74 -5.06
C ILE A 55 13.23 8.13 -6.08
N PHE A 56 13.61 8.07 -7.35
CA PHE A 56 12.79 7.45 -8.40
C PHE A 56 12.47 5.96 -8.12
N VAL A 57 13.46 5.18 -7.67
CA VAL A 57 13.26 3.77 -7.28
C VAL A 57 12.32 3.65 -6.08
N MET A 58 12.44 4.55 -5.11
CA MET A 58 11.55 4.58 -3.94
C MET A 58 10.12 4.91 -4.35
N GLU A 59 9.90 5.97 -5.15
CA GLU A 59 8.59 6.37 -5.66
C GLU A 59 7.92 5.23 -6.43
N THR A 60 8.66 4.61 -7.36
CA THR A 60 8.16 3.47 -8.14
C THR A 60 7.71 2.32 -7.23
N GLY A 61 8.55 1.94 -6.25
CA GLY A 61 8.19 0.87 -5.32
C GLY A 61 6.98 1.20 -4.44
N LEU A 62 6.77 2.47 -4.06
CA LEU A 62 5.57 2.88 -3.33
C LEU A 62 4.33 2.91 -4.23
N HIS A 63 4.47 3.26 -5.51
CA HIS A 63 3.40 3.14 -6.49
C HIS A 63 2.98 1.70 -6.72
N ASP A 64 3.92 0.77 -6.83
CA ASP A 64 3.64 -0.66 -6.98
C ASP A 64 2.86 -1.20 -5.78
N LEU A 65 3.29 -0.86 -4.56
CA LEU A 65 2.57 -1.25 -3.33
C LEU A 65 1.18 -0.63 -3.24
N ARG A 66 1.03 0.63 -3.67
CA ARG A 66 -0.29 1.29 -3.75
C ARG A 66 -1.17 0.62 -4.79
N TYR A 67 -0.60 0.21 -5.92
CA TYR A 67 -1.31 -0.54 -6.94
C TYR A 67 -1.77 -1.88 -6.37
N GLU A 68 -0.92 -2.65 -5.72
CA GLU A 68 -1.28 -3.93 -5.10
C GLU A 68 -2.40 -3.75 -4.05
N LEU A 69 -2.28 -2.76 -3.17
CA LEU A 69 -3.26 -2.44 -2.13
C LEU A 69 -4.66 -2.14 -2.69
N ASN A 70 -4.74 -1.51 -3.86
CA ASN A 70 -6.01 -1.10 -4.46
C ASN A 70 -6.49 -2.01 -5.61
N SER A 71 -5.60 -2.82 -6.19
CA SER A 71 -5.91 -3.74 -7.32
C SER A 71 -6.33 -5.11 -6.83
N GLU A 72 -5.94 -5.49 -5.62
CA GLU A 72 -6.58 -6.61 -4.97
C GLU A 72 -8.04 -6.27 -4.67
N ALA A 73 -8.91 -6.79 -5.53
CA ALA A 73 -10.36 -6.74 -5.48
C ALA A 73 -10.96 -7.41 -4.23
N GLY A 74 -10.63 -6.90 -3.04
CA GLY A 74 -11.06 -7.46 -1.74
C GLY A 74 -11.78 -6.49 -0.82
N PHE A 75 -11.92 -5.20 -1.15
CA PHE A 75 -12.51 -4.22 -0.23
C PHE A 75 -13.84 -3.63 -0.68
N VAL A 76 -14.22 -3.84 -1.94
CA VAL A 76 -15.36 -3.14 -2.52
C VAL A 76 -16.62 -3.98 -2.36
N ASP A 77 -16.63 -5.23 -2.86
CA ASP A 77 -17.81 -6.10 -2.83
C ASP A 77 -17.45 -7.58 -2.62
N ALA A 78 -18.44 -8.35 -2.15
CA ALA A 78 -18.33 -9.80 -2.08
C ALA A 78 -18.13 -10.41 -3.49
N PRO A 79 -17.29 -11.46 -3.64
CA PRO A 79 -17.10 -12.14 -4.92
C PRO A 79 -18.41 -12.64 -5.52
N ASP A 80 -18.55 -12.56 -6.85
CA ASP A 80 -19.79 -12.86 -7.59
C ASP A 80 -20.42 -14.21 -7.22
N LEU A 81 -19.59 -15.21 -6.91
CA LEU A 81 -20.01 -16.55 -6.50
C LEU A 81 -20.84 -16.55 -5.19
N LEU A 82 -20.79 -15.48 -4.39
CA LEU A 82 -21.55 -15.32 -3.16
C LEU A 82 -22.89 -14.60 -3.38
N TRP A 83 -23.12 -13.94 -4.52
CA TRP A 83 -24.33 -13.13 -4.76
C TRP A 83 -25.62 -13.95 -4.75
N GLU A 84 -25.55 -15.23 -5.12
CA GLU A 84 -26.70 -16.16 -5.04
C GLU A 84 -26.96 -16.66 -3.60
N HIS A 85 -26.11 -16.28 -2.64
CA HIS A 85 -26.09 -16.79 -1.28
C HIS A 85 -26.02 -15.64 -0.26
N ALA A 86 -27.14 -14.93 -0.09
CA ALA A 86 -27.24 -13.74 0.77
C ALA A 86 -26.63 -13.88 2.19
N LEU A 87 -26.74 -15.05 2.82
CA LEU A 87 -26.11 -15.26 4.13
C LEU A 87 -24.59 -15.43 4.03
N ALA A 88 -24.08 -16.06 2.98
CA ALA A 88 -22.64 -16.20 2.77
C ALA A 88 -21.99 -14.86 2.43
N GLU A 89 -22.65 -14.04 1.61
CA GLU A 89 -22.28 -12.64 1.36
C GLU A 89 -22.26 -11.82 2.65
N ARG A 90 -23.33 -11.90 3.46
CA ARG A 90 -23.36 -11.22 4.77
C ARG A 90 -22.24 -11.68 5.71
N LEU A 91 -21.93 -12.97 5.73
CA LEU A 91 -20.83 -13.51 6.56
C LEU A 91 -19.47 -13.00 6.07
N TYR A 92 -19.26 -12.92 4.75
CA TYR A 92 -18.07 -12.31 4.16
C TYR A 92 -17.91 -10.86 4.63
N ASP A 93 -18.97 -10.04 4.50
CA ASP A 93 -18.96 -8.63 4.93
C ASP A 93 -18.71 -8.48 6.43
N GLN A 94 -19.28 -9.37 7.25
CA GLN A 94 -19.05 -9.39 8.69
C GLN A 94 -17.59 -9.66 9.05
N VAL A 95 -16.93 -10.58 8.33
CA VAL A 95 -15.49 -10.83 8.53
C VAL A 95 -14.68 -9.59 8.13
N LEU A 96 -14.96 -8.99 6.97
CA LEU A 96 -14.26 -7.78 6.53
C LEU A 96 -14.43 -6.60 7.50
N THR A 97 -15.64 -6.46 8.06
CA THR A 97 -15.95 -5.45 9.08
C THR A 97 -15.23 -5.75 10.39
N HIS A 98 -15.22 -7.00 10.84
CA HIS A 98 -14.54 -7.41 12.07
C HIS A 98 -13.04 -7.13 12.02
N HIS A 99 -12.42 -7.26 10.84
CA HIS A 99 -11.00 -7.01 10.62
C HIS A 99 -10.67 -5.56 10.20
N ASP A 100 -11.63 -4.62 10.28
CA ASP A 100 -11.44 -3.19 9.98
C ASP A 100 -10.82 -2.92 8.60
N THR A 101 -11.05 -3.82 7.64
CA THR A 101 -10.31 -3.86 6.38
C THR A 101 -10.33 -2.54 5.62
N ARG A 102 -11.51 -1.93 5.45
CA ARG A 102 -11.67 -0.63 4.79
C ARG A 102 -10.89 0.50 5.48
N ARG A 103 -10.96 0.57 6.81
CA ARG A 103 -10.28 1.60 7.61
C ARG A 103 -8.76 1.46 7.49
N ARG A 104 -8.25 0.22 7.57
CA ARG A 104 -6.83 -0.09 7.46
C ARG A 104 -6.29 0.21 6.06
N THR A 105 -7.02 -0.18 5.01
CA THR A 105 -6.68 0.16 3.63
C THR A 105 -6.63 1.68 3.40
N ALA A 106 -7.56 2.44 3.99
CA ALA A 106 -7.54 3.90 3.93
C ALA A 106 -6.30 4.49 4.64
N ALA A 107 -6.00 4.01 5.85
CA ALA A 107 -4.83 4.46 6.60
C ALA A 107 -3.50 4.14 5.87
N LEU A 108 -3.41 2.98 5.22
CA LEU A 108 -2.24 2.62 4.41
C LEU A 108 -2.10 3.51 3.17
N ASN A 109 -3.19 3.80 2.47
CA ASN A 109 -3.20 4.74 1.35
C ASN A 109 -2.75 6.15 1.77
N GLU A 110 -3.16 6.62 2.95
CA GLU A 110 -2.73 7.90 3.50
C GLU A 110 -1.22 7.92 3.79
N ARG A 111 -0.69 6.88 4.45
CA ARG A 111 0.75 6.74 4.74
C ARG A 111 1.61 6.68 3.47
N LEU A 112 1.15 5.94 2.46
CA LEU A 112 1.79 5.88 1.15
C LEU A 112 1.78 7.26 0.47
N SER A 113 0.65 7.98 0.54
CA SER A 113 0.53 9.33 -0.05
C SER A 113 1.48 10.32 0.61
N TYR A 114 1.52 10.37 1.94
CA TYR A 114 2.47 11.23 2.68
C TYR A 114 3.93 10.95 2.29
N SER A 115 4.27 9.67 2.13
CA SER A 115 5.64 9.26 1.81
C SER A 115 6.02 9.61 0.37
N LEU A 116 5.08 9.48 -0.58
CA LEU A 116 5.25 9.94 -1.95
C LEU A 116 5.39 11.48 -2.00
N ASP A 117 4.57 12.22 -1.28
CA ASP A 117 4.65 13.69 -1.22
C ASP A 117 5.99 14.18 -0.67
N TYR A 118 6.53 13.48 0.34
CA TYR A 118 7.86 13.74 0.87
C TYR A 118 8.96 13.47 -0.17
N LEU A 119 8.89 12.34 -0.88
CA LEU A 119 9.85 12.00 -1.94
C LEU A 119 9.80 13.00 -3.10
N HIS A 120 8.60 13.43 -3.52
CA HIS A 120 8.44 14.48 -4.52
C HIS A 120 9.10 15.79 -4.08
N SER A 121 8.91 16.20 -2.83
CA SER A 121 9.54 17.42 -2.29
C SER A 121 11.06 17.35 -2.33
N LEU A 122 11.64 16.17 -2.04
CA LEU A 122 13.08 15.95 -2.16
C LEU A 122 13.55 15.92 -3.61
N SER A 123 12.77 15.31 -4.51
CA SER A 123 13.05 15.25 -5.94
C SER A 123 13.14 16.67 -6.53
N GLU A 124 12.20 17.55 -6.17
CA GLU A 124 12.20 18.96 -6.57
C GLU A 124 13.44 19.69 -6.05
N HIS A 125 13.82 19.50 -4.78
CA HIS A 125 15.02 20.09 -4.21
C HIS A 125 16.29 19.65 -4.96
N VAL A 126 16.41 18.36 -5.26
CA VAL A 126 17.54 17.82 -6.03
C VAL A 126 17.57 18.42 -7.44
N ARG A 127 16.41 18.55 -8.11
CA ARG A 127 16.30 19.15 -9.45
C ARG A 127 16.73 20.61 -9.46
N HIS A 128 16.36 21.39 -8.44
CA HIS A 128 16.83 22.77 -8.29
C HIS A 128 18.36 22.83 -8.14
N GLY A 129 18.97 21.92 -7.38
CA GLY A 129 20.42 21.82 -7.25
C GLY A 129 21.14 21.54 -8.58
N TYR A 130 20.51 20.80 -9.49
CA TYR A 130 21.02 20.63 -10.86
C TYR A 130 20.94 21.90 -11.70
N SER A 131 19.79 22.59 -11.65
CA SER A 131 19.58 23.82 -12.43
C SER A 131 20.65 24.86 -12.11
N VAL A 132 20.95 25.07 -10.84
CA VAL A 132 21.97 26.04 -10.38
C VAL A 132 23.39 25.67 -10.83
N ARG A 133 23.69 24.38 -11.09
CA ARG A 133 25.02 23.95 -11.55
C ARG A 133 25.21 24.07 -13.06
N LEU A 134 24.12 24.24 -13.82
CA LEU A 134 24.14 24.34 -15.28
C LEU A 134 24.07 25.79 -15.78
N GLU A 135 23.80 26.75 -14.89
CA GLU A 135 23.93 28.20 -15.10
C GLU A 135 25.35 28.70 -14.76
#